data_AF-A0AAW7P1M8-F1
#
_entry.id   AF-A0AAW7P1M8-F1
#
_cell.length_a   1.000
_cell.length_b   1.000
_cell.length_c   1.000
_cell.angle_alpha   90.00
_cell.angle_beta   90.00
_cell.angle_gamma   90.00
#
_symmetry.space_group_name_H-M   'P 1'
#
loop_
_entity.id
_entity.type
_entity.pdbx_description
1 polymer ?
#
loop_
_entity_poly.entity_id
_entity_poly.type
_entity_poly.pdbx_seq_one_letter_code
_entity_poly.pdbx_strand_id
1 'polypeptide(L)'
;MANSTERIGIYHCAEIAERNKWMFREQPIDDVGIDAHMEFIDNMNPKQLIALQIKSGSSWFKEKRGNSIIFRGINERQYNYWTMNSLPCIVVLYNPEDDTCIWQKLTTETIERTNDGQGKGFFVKVPLDQVFLNESSQNSLLSYSNLPQHVQNYNFLLSQKKFMEIIQNGGKVKLYSNEWVNKSSGRGETKLIVNDGNETKEYLYPYWFPFTPYTEVFPKLFPWAHFSADEEFFEENDKELWRDLHCYYDKEDDEWEVVGDTFETFRKKLDPMRCINHAGEVAEYMLVLSLNELGNSFLTVNQFVNQYRPYADARPKSKDI
;
A
#
# COMPACT_ATOMS: atom_id res chain seq x y z
N MET A 1 3.46 43.65 4.58
CA MET A 1 2.26 43.53 5.44
C MET A 1 1.44 42.38 4.87
N ALA A 2 1.17 41.34 5.65
CA ALA A 2 0.34 40.22 5.19
C ALA A 2 -1.07 40.74 4.86
N ASN A 3 -1.63 40.31 3.74
CA ASN A 3 -2.98 40.70 3.32
C ASN A 3 -4.00 40.14 4.34
N SER A 4 -4.98 40.93 4.78
CA SER A 4 -5.99 40.48 5.75
C SER A 4 -6.72 39.21 5.27
N THR A 5 -6.99 39.10 3.97
CA THR A 5 -7.64 37.93 3.37
C THR A 5 -6.76 36.68 3.47
N GLU A 6 -5.45 36.82 3.30
CA GLU A 6 -4.50 35.70 3.47
C GLU A 6 -4.50 35.21 4.92
N ARG A 7 -4.44 36.14 5.88
CA ARG A 7 -4.50 35.81 7.31
C ARG A 7 -5.79 35.10 7.69
N ILE A 8 -6.93 35.60 7.22
CA ILE A 8 -8.25 34.97 7.47
C ILE A 8 -8.26 33.54 6.92
N GLY A 9 -7.80 33.33 5.69
CA GLY A 9 -7.79 31.97 5.12
C GLY A 9 -6.84 31.01 5.85
N ILE A 10 -5.68 31.47 6.34
CA ILE A 10 -4.80 30.65 7.19
C ILE A 10 -5.54 30.24 8.47
N TYR A 11 -6.18 31.18 9.16
CA TYR A 11 -6.92 30.89 10.39
C TYR A 11 -8.11 29.97 10.16
N HIS A 12 -8.85 30.15 9.06
CA HIS A 12 -9.96 29.28 8.70
C HIS A 12 -9.50 27.85 8.39
N CYS A 13 -8.40 27.70 7.63
CA CYS A 13 -7.81 26.39 7.39
C CYS A 13 -7.32 25.73 8.70
N ALA A 14 -6.71 26.51 9.60
CA ALA A 14 -6.28 26.03 10.91
C ALA A 14 -7.47 25.57 11.77
N GLU A 15 -8.57 26.34 11.79
CA GLU A 15 -9.79 25.95 12.50
C GLU A 15 -10.34 24.61 11.98
N ILE A 16 -10.46 24.46 10.65
CA ILE A 16 -10.90 23.21 10.03
C ILE A 16 -9.96 22.05 10.40
N ALA A 17 -8.64 22.27 10.38
CA ALA A 17 -7.65 21.27 10.75
C ALA A 17 -7.82 20.80 12.21
N GLU A 18 -7.87 21.73 13.17
CA GLU A 18 -7.98 21.41 14.59
C GLU A 18 -9.29 20.68 14.91
N ARG A 19 -10.41 21.07 14.27
CA ARG A 19 -11.70 20.37 14.40
C ARG A 19 -11.65 18.91 13.91
N ASN A 20 -10.75 18.59 13.00
CA ASN A 20 -10.58 17.28 12.40
C ASN A 20 -9.36 16.50 12.95
N LYS A 21 -8.83 16.90 14.12
CA LYS A 21 -7.67 16.29 14.80
C LYS A 21 -6.34 16.42 14.06
N TRP A 22 -6.23 17.41 13.18
CA TRP A 22 -4.97 17.78 12.55
C TRP A 22 -4.36 18.94 13.33
N MET A 23 -3.25 18.68 14.02
CA MET A 23 -2.48 19.73 14.69
C MET A 23 -1.85 20.64 13.65
N PHE A 24 -2.26 21.91 13.63
CA PHE A 24 -1.85 22.89 12.61
C PHE A 24 -0.68 23.74 13.10
N ARG A 25 0.35 23.92 12.26
CA ARG A 25 1.57 24.69 12.56
C ARG A 25 1.90 25.62 11.40
N GLU A 26 1.51 26.88 11.53
CA GLU A 26 1.87 27.93 10.58
C GLU A 26 3.40 28.05 10.45
N GLN A 27 3.90 28.19 9.22
CA GLN A 27 5.31 28.41 8.93
C GLN A 27 5.62 29.91 8.79
N PRO A 28 6.84 30.36 9.12
CA PRO A 28 7.26 31.74 8.91
C PRO A 28 7.17 32.15 7.43
N ILE A 29 6.83 33.42 7.19
CA ILE A 29 6.55 34.01 5.85
C ILE A 29 7.73 33.92 4.86
N ASP A 30 8.95 33.64 5.32
CA ASP A 30 10.15 33.54 4.49
C ASP A 30 10.26 32.20 3.71
N ASP A 31 9.33 31.25 3.92
CA ASP A 31 9.28 30.01 3.14
C ASP A 31 8.68 30.25 1.73
N VAL A 32 9.33 29.68 0.72
CA VAL A 32 9.13 29.96 -0.71
C VAL A 32 7.81 29.41 -1.24
N GLY A 33 7.10 28.60 -0.46
CA GLY A 33 5.79 28.11 -0.84
C GLY A 33 5.11 27.11 0.10
N ILE A 34 5.41 27.14 1.40
CA ILE A 34 4.64 26.39 2.41
C ILE A 34 4.21 27.38 3.49
N ASP A 35 2.91 27.51 3.68
CA ASP A 35 2.34 28.42 4.67
C ASP A 35 2.11 27.71 6.02
N ALA A 36 1.96 26.39 6.00
CA ALA A 36 1.75 25.60 7.21
C ALA A 36 2.11 24.13 7.04
N HIS A 37 2.34 23.47 8.17
CA HIS A 37 2.30 22.02 8.28
C HIS A 37 1.07 21.61 9.09
N MET A 38 0.51 20.45 8.80
CA MET A 38 -0.52 19.84 9.65
C MET A 38 -0.22 18.37 9.92
N GLU A 39 -0.45 17.93 11.15
CA GLU A 39 -0.14 16.57 11.61
C GLU A 39 -1.37 15.89 12.19
N PHE A 40 -1.79 14.75 11.62
CA PHE A 40 -2.91 13.99 12.17
C PHE A 40 -2.48 13.25 13.42
N ILE A 41 -3.22 13.49 14.52
CA ILE A 41 -2.99 12.85 15.81
C ILE A 41 -4.13 11.87 16.09
N ASP A 42 -3.79 10.60 16.28
CA ASP A 42 -4.73 9.56 16.71
C ASP A 42 -4.28 8.95 18.03
N ASN A 43 -5.10 9.06 19.07
CA ASN A 43 -4.78 8.60 20.43
C ASN A 43 -3.38 9.03 20.89
N MET A 44 -3.05 10.31 20.72
CA MET A 44 -1.74 10.92 21.04
C MET A 44 -0.56 10.45 20.18
N ASN A 45 -0.79 9.61 19.17
CA ASN A 45 0.24 9.17 18.24
C ASN A 45 0.15 9.95 16.92
N PRO A 46 1.23 10.61 16.49
CA PRO A 46 1.30 11.18 15.15
C PRO A 46 1.23 10.09 14.09
N LYS A 47 0.39 10.28 13.08
CA LYS A 47 0.22 9.30 11.98
C LYS A 47 0.59 9.83 10.61
N GLN A 48 0.40 11.12 10.38
CA GLN A 48 0.58 11.70 9.06
C GLN A 48 0.92 13.18 9.15
N LEU A 49 1.94 13.63 8.42
CA LEU A 49 2.39 15.03 8.39
C LEU A 49 2.35 15.54 6.94
N ILE A 50 1.67 16.67 6.71
CA ILE A 50 1.43 17.24 5.38
C ILE A 50 1.82 18.72 5.38
N ALA A 51 2.39 19.18 4.27
CA ALA A 51 2.71 20.57 4.02
C ALA A 51 1.64 21.26 3.16
N LEU A 52 1.27 22.48 3.52
CA LEU A 52 0.17 23.23 2.93
C LEU A 52 0.68 24.52 2.30
N GLN A 53 0.31 24.75 1.05
CA GLN A 53 0.24 26.09 0.46
C GLN A 53 -1.24 26.53 0.48
N ILE A 54 -1.53 27.63 1.16
CA ILE A 54 -2.86 28.23 1.29
C ILE A 54 -2.92 29.48 0.39
N LYS A 55 -3.94 29.54 -0.47
CA LYS A 55 -4.21 30.70 -1.32
C LYS A 55 -5.63 31.20 -1.06
N SER A 56 -5.71 32.42 -0.56
CA SER A 56 -6.95 33.02 -0.08
C SER A 56 -7.43 34.13 -1.01
N GLY A 57 -8.71 34.10 -1.38
CA GLY A 57 -9.36 35.18 -2.13
C GLY A 57 -10.26 34.68 -3.26
N SER A 58 -11.36 35.38 -3.49
CA SER A 58 -12.35 35.06 -4.54
C SER A 58 -11.78 35.15 -5.95
N SER A 59 -10.68 35.87 -6.15
CA SER A 59 -9.95 35.92 -7.43
C SER A 59 -9.40 34.56 -7.86
N TRP A 60 -9.02 33.67 -6.94
CA TRP A 60 -8.54 32.34 -7.26
C TRP A 60 -9.62 31.45 -7.87
N PHE A 61 -10.90 31.76 -7.62
CA PHE A 61 -12.06 30.99 -8.07
C PHE A 61 -12.62 31.46 -9.43
N LYS A 62 -12.00 32.46 -10.07
CA LYS A 62 -12.49 33.05 -11.33
C LYS A 62 -12.36 32.13 -12.53
N GLU A 63 -11.27 31.36 -12.64
CA GLU A 63 -11.07 30.43 -13.76
C GLU A 63 -11.61 29.04 -13.39
N LYS A 64 -12.91 28.85 -13.60
CA LYS A 64 -13.56 27.54 -13.48
C LYS A 64 -13.62 26.82 -14.82
N ARG A 65 -13.22 25.55 -14.87
CA ARG A 65 -13.38 24.67 -16.03
C ARG A 65 -13.97 23.33 -15.57
N GLY A 66 -15.17 23.02 -16.06
CA GLY A 66 -15.90 21.83 -15.60
C GLY A 66 -16.10 21.84 -14.08
N ASN A 67 -15.69 20.76 -13.42
CA ASN A 67 -15.75 20.60 -11.96
C ASN A 67 -14.48 21.07 -11.22
N SER A 68 -13.68 21.96 -11.81
CA SER A 68 -12.41 22.38 -11.18
C SER A 68 -12.15 23.87 -11.30
N ILE A 69 -11.44 24.40 -10.30
CA ILE A 69 -10.78 25.71 -10.33
C ILE A 69 -9.36 25.54 -10.87
N ILE A 70 -8.95 26.42 -11.77
CA ILE A 70 -7.60 26.39 -12.36
C ILE A 70 -6.68 27.32 -11.58
N PHE A 71 -5.85 26.73 -10.72
CA PHE A 71 -4.81 27.45 -9.99
C PHE A 71 -3.57 27.61 -10.88
N ARG A 72 -3.29 28.85 -11.32
CA ARG A 72 -2.15 29.20 -12.18
C ARG A 72 -1.09 30.02 -11.44
N GLY A 73 -0.04 30.39 -12.16
CA GLY A 73 1.02 31.27 -11.66
C GLY A 73 2.11 30.52 -10.91
N ILE A 74 2.17 29.20 -11.07
CA ILE A 74 3.20 28.34 -10.50
C ILE A 74 4.44 28.45 -11.39
N ASN A 75 5.58 28.79 -10.78
CA ASN A 75 6.87 28.83 -11.46
C ASN A 75 7.70 27.55 -11.20
N GLU A 76 8.83 27.39 -11.91
CA GLU A 76 9.70 26.21 -11.77
C GLU A 76 10.25 26.02 -10.35
N ARG A 77 10.54 27.10 -9.62
CA ARG A 77 11.04 27.01 -8.23
C ARG A 77 9.98 26.42 -7.30
N GLN A 78 8.74 26.89 -7.40
CA GLN A 78 7.61 26.36 -6.62
C GLN A 78 7.29 24.91 -7.00
N TYR A 79 7.24 24.62 -8.30
CA TYR A 79 7.04 23.26 -8.80
C TYR A 79 8.08 22.28 -8.22
N ASN A 80 9.38 22.59 -8.34
CA ASN A 80 10.44 21.75 -7.79
C ASN A 80 10.35 21.64 -6.26
N TYR A 81 10.05 22.76 -5.58
CA TYR A 81 9.95 22.78 -4.12
C TYR A 81 8.85 21.87 -3.60
N TRP A 82 7.68 21.87 -4.23
CA TRP A 82 6.55 21.04 -3.79
C TRP A 82 6.71 19.57 -4.19
N THR A 83 7.14 19.30 -5.43
CA THR A 83 7.23 17.93 -5.94
C THR A 83 8.42 17.15 -5.39
N MET A 84 9.49 17.82 -4.96
CA MET A 84 10.66 17.20 -4.35
C MET A 84 10.65 17.29 -2.82
N ASN A 85 9.59 17.85 -2.22
CA ASN A 85 9.49 17.95 -0.77
C ASN A 85 9.40 16.56 -0.13
N SER A 86 10.13 16.36 0.97
CA SER A 86 10.06 15.13 1.76
C SER A 86 8.68 14.90 2.37
N LEU A 87 7.93 15.99 2.64
CA LEU A 87 6.55 15.94 3.06
C LEU A 87 5.61 15.97 1.85
N PRO A 88 4.51 15.20 1.87
CA PRO A 88 3.40 15.39 0.93
C PRO A 88 2.92 16.85 0.98
N CYS A 89 2.81 17.48 -0.19
CA CYS A 89 2.39 18.87 -0.32
C CYS A 89 0.99 18.97 -0.93
N ILE A 90 0.15 19.84 -0.38
CA ILE A 90 -1.15 20.18 -0.96
C ILE A 90 -1.29 21.69 -1.14
N VAL A 91 -2.09 22.09 -2.13
CA VAL A 91 -2.61 23.45 -2.22
C VAL A 91 -4.03 23.48 -1.68
N VAL A 92 -4.36 24.46 -0.85
CA VAL A 92 -5.71 24.76 -0.37
C VAL A 92 -6.11 26.13 -0.91
N LEU A 93 -7.23 26.20 -1.63
CA LEU A 93 -7.83 27.45 -2.06
C LEU A 93 -8.97 27.80 -1.12
N TYR A 94 -8.93 29.00 -0.54
CA TYR A 94 -9.96 29.52 0.35
C TYR A 94 -10.75 30.65 -0.34
N ASN A 95 -12.07 30.50 -0.42
CA ASN A 95 -12.98 31.53 -0.91
C ASN A 95 -13.62 32.30 0.27
N PRO A 96 -13.32 33.59 0.46
CA PRO A 96 -13.88 34.37 1.57
C PRO A 96 -15.35 34.77 1.40
N GLU A 97 -15.98 34.51 0.24
CA GLU A 97 -17.38 34.87 0.00
C GLU A 97 -18.37 33.85 0.59
N ASP A 98 -17.95 32.59 0.70
CA ASP A 98 -18.78 31.46 1.15
C ASP A 98 -18.02 30.50 2.09
N ASP A 99 -16.85 30.93 2.57
CA ASP A 99 -15.95 30.19 3.45
C ASP A 99 -15.51 28.81 2.93
N THR A 100 -15.60 28.58 1.61
CA THR A 100 -15.26 27.30 1.00
C THR A 100 -13.74 27.10 0.95
N CYS A 101 -13.28 25.94 1.42
CA CYS A 101 -11.91 25.46 1.22
C CYS A 101 -11.91 24.22 0.32
N ILE A 102 -11.26 24.29 -0.83
CA ILE A 102 -11.01 23.14 -1.72
C ILE A 102 -9.50 22.88 -1.82
N TRP A 103 -9.10 21.65 -2.12
CA TRP A 103 -7.69 21.30 -2.13
C TRP A 103 -7.30 20.34 -3.25
N GLN A 104 -6.00 20.28 -3.54
CA GLN A 104 -5.40 19.31 -4.46
C GLN A 104 -3.98 18.96 -4.03
N LYS A 105 -3.55 17.73 -4.31
CA LYS A 105 -2.16 17.28 -4.15
C LYS A 105 -1.24 18.07 -5.08
N LEU A 106 0.01 18.25 -4.68
CA LEU A 106 1.05 18.90 -5.48
C LEU A 106 2.10 17.86 -5.86
N THR A 107 1.86 17.18 -6.98
CA THR A 107 2.70 16.10 -7.53
C THR A 107 3.02 16.34 -9.00
N THR A 108 3.92 15.53 -9.55
CA THR A 108 4.26 15.51 -10.98
C THR A 108 3.05 15.21 -11.88
N GLU A 109 2.03 14.52 -11.37
CA GLU A 109 0.82 14.14 -12.10
C GLU A 109 -0.29 15.20 -12.04
N THR A 110 -0.29 16.01 -10.98
CA THR A 110 -1.37 17.00 -10.70
C THR A 110 -0.97 18.42 -11.10
N ILE A 111 0.33 18.71 -11.16
CA ILE A 111 0.85 19.99 -11.65
C ILE A 111 1.17 19.86 -13.15
N GLU A 112 0.34 20.47 -13.98
CA GLU A 112 0.47 20.44 -15.44
C GLU A 112 1.25 21.65 -15.95
N ARG A 113 2.11 21.43 -16.94
CA ARG A 113 2.83 22.51 -17.62
C ARG A 113 1.90 23.17 -18.65
N THR A 114 1.95 24.50 -18.71
CA THR A 114 1.12 25.29 -19.65
C THR A 114 1.46 24.98 -21.11
N ASN A 115 0.54 25.33 -22.03
CA ASN A 115 0.67 25.12 -23.48
C ASN A 115 1.08 23.68 -23.84
N ASP A 116 0.35 22.70 -23.30
CA ASP A 116 0.55 21.27 -23.58
C ASP A 116 2.02 20.82 -23.44
N GLY A 117 2.69 21.29 -22.37
CA GLY A 117 4.09 20.96 -22.07
C GLY A 117 5.12 22.00 -22.51
N GLN A 118 4.76 22.95 -23.37
CA GLN A 118 5.74 23.87 -23.99
C GLN A 118 5.87 25.22 -23.27
N GLY A 119 4.91 25.59 -22.43
CA GLY A 119 4.86 26.88 -21.74
C GLY A 119 5.78 26.94 -20.51
N LYS A 120 6.19 28.15 -20.11
CA LYS A 120 7.12 28.37 -18.99
C LYS A 120 6.48 28.30 -17.59
N GLY A 121 5.14 28.32 -17.52
CA GLY A 121 4.40 28.26 -16.26
C GLY A 121 3.72 26.91 -16.06
N PHE A 122 3.28 26.68 -14.82
CA PHE A 122 2.48 25.51 -14.46
C PHE A 122 1.12 25.91 -13.90
N PHE A 123 0.21 24.95 -13.85
CA PHE A 123 -1.10 25.09 -13.24
C PHE A 123 -1.57 23.78 -12.62
N VAL A 124 -2.52 23.86 -11.70
CA VAL A 124 -3.17 22.73 -11.04
C VAL A 124 -4.68 22.84 -11.21
N LYS A 125 -5.34 21.72 -11.51
CA LYS A 125 -6.80 21.61 -11.50
C LYS A 125 -7.25 21.20 -10.10
N VAL A 126 -7.89 22.12 -9.37
CA VAL A 126 -8.38 21.91 -8.01
C VAL A 126 -9.88 21.53 -8.08
N PRO A 127 -10.27 20.28 -7.79
CA PRO A 127 -11.66 19.84 -7.92
C PRO A 127 -12.56 20.50 -6.89
N LEU A 128 -13.78 20.87 -7.30
CA LEU A 128 -14.75 21.55 -6.43
C LEU A 128 -15.38 20.63 -5.38
N ASP A 129 -15.40 19.33 -5.64
CA ASP A 129 -15.88 18.27 -4.75
C ASP A 129 -14.80 17.83 -3.73
N GLN A 130 -13.55 18.22 -3.95
CA GLN A 130 -12.43 17.93 -3.06
C GLN A 130 -12.34 18.99 -1.94
N VAL A 131 -13.38 19.03 -1.10
CA VAL A 131 -13.51 19.95 0.04
C VAL A 131 -12.49 19.60 1.13
N PHE A 132 -11.77 20.61 1.62
CA PHE A 132 -10.70 20.46 2.59
C PHE A 132 -11.20 19.82 3.90
N LEU A 133 -10.63 18.66 4.24
CA LEU A 133 -10.91 17.90 5.46
C LEU A 133 -12.40 17.58 5.70
N ASN A 134 -13.18 17.37 4.64
CA ASN A 134 -14.39 16.55 4.78
C ASN A 134 -14.01 15.06 4.98
N GLU A 135 -15.00 14.21 5.28
CA GLU A 135 -14.78 12.79 5.59
C GLU A 135 -13.96 12.04 4.51
N SER A 136 -14.29 12.25 3.23
CA SER A 136 -13.58 11.63 2.11
C SER A 136 -12.14 12.15 1.96
N SER A 137 -11.95 13.46 2.09
CA SER A 137 -10.65 14.12 1.99
C SER A 137 -9.73 13.71 3.13
N GLN A 138 -10.26 13.52 4.35
CA GLN A 138 -9.48 13.07 5.49
C GLN A 138 -8.84 11.70 5.23
N ASN A 139 -9.61 10.74 4.74
CA ASN A 139 -9.09 9.42 4.34
C ASN A 139 -8.02 9.54 3.24
N SER A 140 -8.25 10.39 2.24
CA SER A 140 -7.33 10.61 1.13
C SER A 140 -6.00 11.28 1.54
N LEU A 141 -6.04 12.15 2.55
CA LEU A 141 -4.87 12.84 3.09
C LEU A 141 -4.07 11.93 4.03
N LEU A 142 -4.76 11.11 4.83
CA LEU A 142 -4.13 10.10 5.69
C LEU A 142 -3.28 9.10 4.92
N SER A 143 -3.64 8.78 3.67
CA SER A 143 -2.88 7.88 2.81
C SER A 143 -1.87 8.58 1.90
N TYR A 144 -1.81 9.91 1.91
CA TYR A 144 -0.98 10.66 0.96
C TYR A 144 0.49 10.67 1.37
N SER A 145 1.35 9.94 0.67
CA SER A 145 2.79 9.93 0.93
C SER A 145 3.58 10.38 -0.30
N ASN A 146 4.65 11.15 -0.09
CA ASN A 146 5.66 11.45 -1.11
C ASN A 146 6.82 10.44 -1.11
N LEU A 147 6.71 9.34 -0.36
CA LEU A 147 7.76 8.32 -0.33
C LEU A 147 7.95 7.72 -1.73
N PRO A 148 9.19 7.69 -2.27
CA PRO A 148 9.47 7.03 -3.52
C PRO A 148 9.01 5.56 -3.51
N GLN A 149 8.61 5.02 -4.66
CA GLN A 149 8.08 3.64 -4.77
C GLN A 149 9.00 2.59 -4.13
N HIS A 150 10.32 2.74 -4.27
CA HIS A 150 11.28 1.82 -3.67
C HIS A 150 11.24 1.83 -2.13
N VAL A 151 10.98 3.00 -1.51
CA VAL A 151 10.81 3.11 -0.05
C VAL A 151 9.48 2.50 0.38
N GLN A 152 8.41 2.70 -0.40
CA GLN A 152 7.11 2.05 -0.12
C GLN A 152 7.22 0.52 -0.17
N ASN A 153 7.88 -0.01 -1.20
CA ASN A 153 8.12 -1.45 -1.35
C ASN A 153 9.00 -1.99 -0.22
N TYR A 154 10.03 -1.24 0.19
CA TYR A 154 10.85 -1.58 1.34
C TYR A 154 10.03 -1.61 2.64
N ASN A 155 9.19 -0.60 2.89
CA ASN A 155 8.30 -0.55 4.05
C ASN A 155 7.27 -1.69 4.05
N PHE A 156 6.75 -2.05 2.88
CA PHE A 156 5.86 -3.20 2.71
C PHE A 156 6.54 -4.50 3.16
N LEU A 157 7.77 -4.78 2.70
CA LEU A 157 8.54 -5.93 3.17
C LEU A 157 8.88 -5.84 4.67
N LEU A 158 9.23 -4.65 5.15
CA LEU A 158 9.54 -4.41 6.55
C LEU A 158 8.35 -4.73 7.47
N SER A 159 7.12 -4.43 7.03
CA SER A 159 5.89 -4.75 7.79
C SER A 159 5.70 -6.26 8.01
N GLN A 160 6.30 -7.09 7.16
CA GLN A 160 6.21 -8.55 7.20
C GLN A 160 7.48 -9.21 7.76
N LYS A 161 8.48 -8.41 8.16
CA LYS A 161 9.79 -8.87 8.65
C LYS A 161 9.68 -9.91 9.76
N LYS A 162 8.75 -9.74 10.69
CA LYS A 162 8.57 -10.67 11.82
C LYS A 162 8.30 -12.11 11.35
N PHE A 163 7.49 -12.29 10.30
CA PHE A 163 7.20 -13.63 9.77
C PHE A 163 8.45 -14.26 9.13
N MET A 164 9.23 -13.45 8.40
CA MET A 164 10.49 -13.88 7.81
C MET A 164 11.51 -14.32 8.89
N GLU A 165 11.63 -13.55 9.98
CA GLU A 165 12.52 -13.88 11.11
C GLU A 165 12.10 -15.16 11.84
N ILE A 166 10.78 -15.39 12.00
CA ILE A 166 10.27 -16.62 12.61
C ILE A 166 10.71 -17.84 11.79
N ILE A 167 10.55 -17.79 10.46
CA ILE A 167 10.99 -18.88 9.57
C ILE A 167 12.50 -19.05 9.64
N GLN A 168 13.27 -17.96 9.61
CA GLN A 168 14.74 -18.01 9.73
C GLN A 168 15.21 -18.68 11.03
N ASN A 169 14.46 -18.51 12.13
CA ASN A 169 14.76 -19.09 13.43
C ASN A 169 14.19 -20.50 13.63
N GLY A 170 13.65 -21.12 12.58
CA GLY A 170 13.12 -22.49 12.61
C GLY A 170 11.64 -22.61 13.01
N GLY A 171 10.94 -21.49 13.19
CA GLY A 171 9.48 -21.47 13.33
C GLY A 171 8.76 -21.76 12.03
N LYS A 172 7.43 -21.88 12.08
CA LYS A 172 6.57 -22.20 10.93
C LYS A 172 5.53 -21.11 10.70
N VAL A 173 5.37 -20.72 9.45
CA VAL A 173 4.31 -19.80 9.02
C VAL A 173 3.49 -20.51 7.95
N LYS A 174 2.19 -20.67 8.21
CA LYS A 174 1.23 -21.24 7.24
C LYS A 174 0.25 -20.17 6.81
N LEU A 175 -0.18 -20.22 5.56
CA LEU A 175 -1.22 -19.40 4.98
C LEU A 175 -2.47 -20.26 4.81
N TYR A 176 -3.52 -19.93 5.56
CA TYR A 176 -4.85 -20.48 5.36
C TYR A 176 -5.68 -19.51 4.54
N SER A 177 -6.44 -20.02 3.57
CA SER A 177 -7.40 -19.20 2.85
C SER A 177 -8.57 -20.01 2.31
N ASN A 178 -9.75 -19.39 2.23
CA ASN A 178 -10.85 -19.89 1.42
C ASN A 178 -11.29 -18.81 0.41
N GLU A 179 -11.65 -19.26 -0.79
CA GLU A 179 -12.09 -18.40 -1.90
C GLU A 179 -13.42 -18.91 -2.45
N TRP A 180 -14.44 -18.06 -2.53
CA TRP A 180 -15.68 -18.35 -3.26
C TRP A 180 -15.47 -18.11 -4.76
N VAL A 181 -15.04 -19.15 -5.48
CA VAL A 181 -14.53 -19.05 -6.87
C VAL A 181 -15.55 -18.53 -7.88
N ASN A 182 -16.84 -18.76 -7.64
CA ASN A 182 -17.92 -18.32 -8.55
C ASN A 182 -18.50 -16.93 -8.21
N LYS A 183 -17.91 -16.20 -7.25
CA LYS A 183 -18.40 -14.88 -6.84
C LYS A 183 -17.42 -13.77 -7.22
N SER A 184 -17.87 -12.86 -8.08
CA SER A 184 -17.10 -11.69 -8.54
C SER A 184 -16.66 -10.74 -7.42
N SER A 185 -17.29 -10.82 -6.24
CA SER A 185 -16.91 -10.05 -5.06
C SER A 185 -15.56 -10.45 -4.45
N GLY A 186 -14.95 -11.57 -4.88
CA GLY A 186 -13.72 -12.09 -4.29
C GLY A 186 -13.89 -12.50 -2.82
N ARG A 187 -15.10 -12.94 -2.45
CA ARG A 187 -15.43 -13.24 -1.05
C ARG A 187 -14.58 -14.40 -0.57
N GLY A 188 -13.98 -14.25 0.60
CA GLY A 188 -13.17 -15.29 1.20
C GLY A 188 -12.64 -14.90 2.57
N GLU A 189 -11.69 -15.69 3.04
CA GLU A 189 -10.92 -15.44 4.25
C GLU A 189 -9.46 -15.73 3.94
N THR A 190 -8.56 -14.91 4.47
CA THR A 190 -7.11 -15.11 4.37
C THR A 190 -6.50 -14.83 5.73
N LYS A 191 -5.70 -15.78 6.25
CA LYS A 191 -5.00 -15.62 7.52
C LYS A 191 -3.65 -16.33 7.53
N LEU A 192 -2.72 -15.80 8.30
CA LEU A 192 -1.48 -16.50 8.63
C LEU A 192 -1.63 -17.21 9.97
N ILE A 193 -1.24 -18.48 10.02
CA ILE A 193 -1.11 -19.29 11.23
C ILE A 193 0.39 -19.39 11.51
N VAL A 194 0.85 -18.75 12.57
CA VAL A 194 2.26 -18.56 12.87
C VAL A 194 2.63 -19.28 14.16
N ASN A 195 3.59 -20.19 14.08
CA ASN A 195 4.16 -20.89 15.22
C ASN A 195 5.64 -20.47 15.37
N ASP A 196 5.96 -19.80 16.47
CA ASP A 196 7.32 -19.28 16.77
C ASP A 196 8.19 -20.24 17.59
N GLY A 197 7.73 -21.47 17.81
CA GLY A 197 8.36 -22.48 18.66
C GLY A 197 7.76 -22.56 20.07
N ASN A 198 7.10 -21.50 20.55
CA ASN A 198 6.47 -21.46 21.87
C ASN A 198 4.95 -21.47 21.78
N GLU A 199 4.40 -20.63 20.89
CA GLU A 199 2.95 -20.43 20.76
C GLU A 199 2.53 -20.39 19.29
N THR A 200 1.24 -20.66 19.05
CA THR A 200 0.62 -20.50 17.73
C THR A 200 -0.35 -19.31 17.76
N LYS A 201 -0.20 -18.39 16.81
CA LYS A 201 -1.02 -17.18 16.67
C LYS A 201 -1.60 -17.05 15.26
N GLU A 202 -2.81 -16.52 15.18
CA GLU A 202 -3.46 -16.24 13.91
C GLU A 202 -3.45 -14.73 13.59
N TYR A 203 -3.14 -14.40 12.33
CA TYR A 203 -3.13 -13.03 11.81
C TYR A 203 -4.09 -12.93 10.63
N LEU A 204 -5.23 -12.26 10.84
CA LEU A 204 -6.26 -12.08 9.82
C LEU A 204 -5.87 -10.97 8.82
N TYR A 205 -6.10 -11.23 7.54
CA TYR A 205 -6.07 -10.21 6.49
C TYR A 205 -7.51 -9.76 6.22
N PRO A 206 -7.88 -8.50 6.57
CA PRO A 206 -9.27 -8.02 6.50
C PRO A 206 -9.68 -7.61 5.07
N TYR A 207 -9.16 -8.30 4.05
CA TYR A 207 -9.33 -7.95 2.65
C TYR A 207 -9.88 -9.12 1.85
N TRP A 208 -10.69 -8.76 0.86
CA TRP A 208 -11.12 -9.65 -0.22
C TRP A 208 -10.41 -9.23 -1.50
N PHE A 209 -10.28 -10.16 -2.44
CA PHE A 209 -9.57 -9.92 -3.69
C PHE A 209 -10.50 -10.12 -4.89
N PRO A 210 -11.31 -9.11 -5.25
CA PRO A 210 -12.21 -9.19 -6.40
C PRO A 210 -11.44 -9.37 -7.71
N PHE A 211 -12.02 -10.14 -8.63
CA PHE A 211 -11.55 -10.30 -10.01
C PHE A 211 -10.13 -10.89 -10.18
N THR A 212 -9.49 -11.38 -9.11
CA THR A 212 -8.17 -11.99 -9.15
C THR A 212 -8.19 -13.30 -8.36
N PRO A 213 -7.87 -14.45 -8.99
CA PRO A 213 -7.78 -15.73 -8.26
C PRO A 213 -6.80 -15.62 -7.10
N TYR A 214 -7.10 -16.26 -5.98
CA TYR A 214 -6.27 -16.10 -4.78
C TYR A 214 -4.83 -16.61 -4.98
N THR A 215 -4.65 -17.61 -5.84
CA THR A 215 -3.31 -18.09 -6.24
C THR A 215 -2.45 -17.05 -6.95
N GLU A 216 -3.04 -16.05 -7.62
CA GLU A 216 -2.31 -14.91 -8.19
C GLU A 216 -2.07 -13.78 -7.17
N VAL A 217 -2.88 -13.75 -6.10
CA VAL A 217 -2.77 -12.76 -5.03
C VAL A 217 -1.66 -13.13 -4.06
N PHE A 218 -1.55 -14.40 -3.67
CA PHE A 218 -0.60 -14.81 -2.63
C PHE A 218 0.85 -14.40 -2.93
N PRO A 219 1.41 -14.58 -4.15
CA PRO A 219 2.77 -14.13 -4.45
C PRO A 219 2.95 -12.61 -4.39
N LYS A 220 1.87 -11.84 -4.57
CA LYS A 220 1.88 -10.37 -4.45
C LYS A 220 1.80 -9.92 -2.99
N LEU A 221 1.07 -10.66 -2.15
CA LEU A 221 0.97 -10.41 -0.71
C LEU A 221 2.23 -10.84 0.05
N PHE A 222 2.80 -11.98 -0.33
CA PHE A 222 3.97 -12.58 0.32
C PHE A 222 5.11 -12.81 -0.71
N PRO A 223 5.63 -11.75 -1.35
CA PRO A 223 6.64 -11.89 -2.40
C PRO A 223 7.98 -12.44 -1.87
N TRP A 224 8.19 -12.40 -0.55
CA TRP A 224 9.34 -12.97 0.13
C TRP A 224 9.25 -14.49 0.33
N ALA A 225 8.08 -15.09 0.07
CA ALA A 225 7.81 -16.49 0.36
C ALA A 225 7.93 -17.37 -0.88
N HIS A 226 8.40 -18.59 -0.65
CA HIS A 226 8.11 -19.75 -1.49
C HIS A 226 6.96 -20.53 -0.85
N PHE A 227 6.01 -20.97 -1.67
CA PHE A 227 4.79 -21.64 -1.24
C PHE A 227 4.90 -23.13 -1.50
N SER A 228 4.56 -23.93 -0.50
CA SER A 228 4.37 -25.38 -0.66
C SER A 228 3.07 -25.79 0.01
N ALA A 229 2.49 -26.89 -0.42
CA ALA A 229 1.28 -27.40 0.19
C ALA A 229 1.56 -27.91 1.60
N ASP A 230 0.56 -27.79 2.48
CA ASP A 230 0.59 -28.47 3.75
C ASP A 230 0.20 -29.94 3.57
N GLU A 231 1.21 -30.80 3.48
CA GLU A 231 1.01 -32.22 3.19
C GLU A 231 0.19 -32.96 4.26
N GLU A 232 0.08 -32.46 5.49
CA GLU A 232 -0.81 -33.05 6.49
C GLU A 232 -2.27 -32.65 6.21
N PHE A 233 -2.51 -31.38 5.90
CA PHE A 233 -3.84 -30.87 5.56
C PHE A 233 -4.44 -31.53 4.30
N PHE A 234 -3.62 -31.77 3.28
CA PHE A 234 -4.09 -32.32 2.00
C PHE A 234 -4.11 -33.84 1.93
N GLU A 235 -3.65 -34.57 2.96
CA GLU A 235 -3.38 -36.01 2.87
C GLU A 235 -4.57 -36.84 2.39
N GLU A 236 -5.73 -36.67 3.01
CA GLU A 236 -6.92 -37.47 2.67
C GLU A 236 -7.46 -37.11 1.28
N ASN A 237 -7.55 -35.83 0.95
CA ASN A 237 -7.98 -35.38 -0.38
C ASN A 237 -7.02 -35.85 -1.49
N ASP A 238 -5.71 -35.78 -1.25
CA ASP A 238 -4.70 -36.28 -2.20
C ASP A 238 -4.83 -37.80 -2.38
N LYS A 239 -5.11 -38.55 -1.30
CA LYS A 239 -5.30 -40.02 -1.36
C LYS A 239 -6.55 -40.39 -2.14
N GLU A 240 -7.66 -39.68 -1.94
CA GLU A 240 -8.89 -39.88 -2.70
C GLU A 240 -8.65 -39.67 -4.19
N LEU A 241 -8.07 -38.52 -4.56
CA LEU A 241 -7.73 -38.21 -5.95
C LEU A 241 -6.75 -39.23 -6.55
N TRP A 242 -5.75 -39.66 -5.77
CA TRP A 242 -4.81 -40.68 -6.19
C TRP A 242 -5.50 -42.02 -6.45
N ARG A 243 -6.41 -42.46 -5.56
CA ARG A 243 -7.18 -43.71 -5.73
C ARG A 243 -8.00 -43.68 -7.00
N ASP A 244 -8.67 -42.57 -7.28
CA ASP A 244 -9.50 -42.41 -8.47
C ASP A 244 -8.69 -42.46 -9.78
N LEU A 245 -7.43 -42.02 -9.76
CA LEU A 245 -6.59 -41.90 -10.94
C LEU A 245 -5.58 -43.04 -11.14
N HIS A 246 -5.14 -43.68 -10.07
CA HIS A 246 -4.00 -44.60 -10.07
C HIS A 246 -4.28 -45.95 -9.39
N CYS A 247 -5.48 -46.15 -8.85
CA CYS A 247 -5.87 -47.43 -8.28
C CYS A 247 -7.09 -48.03 -9.00
N TYR A 248 -7.13 -49.36 -9.01
CA TYR A 248 -8.28 -50.14 -9.42
C TYR A 248 -8.76 -50.95 -8.22
N TYR A 249 -10.07 -50.99 -7.98
CA TYR A 249 -10.63 -51.78 -6.90
C TYR A 249 -10.94 -53.19 -7.39
N ASP A 250 -10.22 -54.18 -6.85
CA ASP A 250 -10.51 -55.58 -7.10
C ASP A 250 -11.60 -56.07 -6.13
N LYS A 251 -12.71 -56.53 -6.71
CA LYS A 251 -13.86 -57.06 -5.97
C LYS A 251 -13.66 -58.50 -5.50
N GLU A 252 -12.76 -59.25 -6.12
CA GLU A 252 -12.48 -60.64 -5.76
C GLU A 252 -11.68 -60.72 -4.46
N ASP A 253 -10.70 -59.81 -4.30
CA ASP A 253 -9.81 -59.76 -3.15
C ASP A 253 -10.16 -58.67 -2.12
N ASP A 254 -11.15 -57.81 -2.41
CA ASP A 254 -11.57 -56.67 -1.56
C ASP A 254 -10.41 -55.69 -1.27
N GLU A 255 -9.52 -55.52 -2.25
CA GLU A 255 -8.31 -54.71 -2.14
C GLU A 255 -8.20 -53.68 -3.28
N TRP A 256 -7.49 -52.59 -3.00
CA TRP A 256 -7.13 -51.59 -4.00
C TRP A 256 -5.77 -51.92 -4.60
N GLU A 257 -5.75 -52.25 -5.90
CA GLU A 257 -4.51 -52.49 -6.64
C GLU A 257 -3.99 -51.18 -7.24
N VAL A 258 -2.70 -50.91 -7.06
CA VAL A 258 -2.04 -49.74 -7.66
C VAL A 258 -1.65 -50.07 -9.10
N VAL A 259 -2.31 -49.43 -10.05
CA VAL A 259 -2.09 -49.61 -11.49
C VAL A 259 -1.30 -48.45 -12.13
N GLY A 260 -1.04 -47.38 -11.37
CA GLY A 260 -0.33 -46.19 -11.80
C GLY A 260 0.88 -45.82 -10.92
N ASP A 261 1.06 -44.53 -10.69
CA ASP A 261 2.10 -44.02 -9.78
C ASP A 261 1.81 -44.45 -8.34
N THR A 262 2.86 -44.63 -7.53
CA THR A 262 2.70 -44.71 -6.08
C THR A 262 2.18 -43.38 -5.53
N PHE A 263 1.49 -43.40 -4.39
CA PHE A 263 0.95 -42.18 -3.75
C PHE A 263 2.01 -41.07 -3.61
N GLU A 264 3.22 -41.41 -3.15
CA GLU A 264 4.32 -40.47 -3.00
C GLU A 264 4.82 -39.86 -4.33
N THR A 265 4.78 -40.64 -5.42
CA THR A 265 5.21 -40.18 -6.74
C THR A 265 4.16 -39.28 -7.37
N PHE A 266 2.89 -39.64 -7.21
CA PHE A 266 1.74 -38.83 -7.62
C PHE A 266 1.74 -37.48 -6.88
N ARG A 267 1.88 -37.51 -5.55
CA ARG A 267 1.86 -36.32 -4.70
C ARG A 267 2.89 -35.26 -5.08
N LYS A 268 4.10 -35.69 -5.45
CA LYS A 268 5.17 -34.79 -5.93
C LYS A 268 4.87 -34.09 -7.26
N LYS A 269 3.91 -34.59 -8.05
CA LYS A 269 3.48 -33.99 -9.32
C LYS A 269 2.36 -32.97 -9.14
N LEU A 270 1.73 -32.92 -7.97
CA LEU A 270 0.66 -31.98 -7.68
C LEU A 270 1.19 -30.54 -7.59
N ASP A 271 0.31 -29.58 -7.87
CA ASP A 271 0.62 -28.16 -7.73
C ASP A 271 0.95 -27.85 -6.25
N PRO A 272 2.10 -27.22 -5.95
CA PRO A 272 2.44 -26.81 -4.59
C PRO A 272 1.46 -25.77 -4.01
N MET A 273 0.67 -25.09 -4.83
CA MET A 273 -0.38 -24.15 -4.44
C MET A 273 -1.80 -24.70 -4.69
N ARG A 274 -1.96 -26.04 -4.73
CA ARG A 274 -3.26 -26.70 -4.88
C ARG A 274 -4.26 -26.31 -3.79
N CYS A 275 -5.55 -26.55 -4.06
CA CYS A 275 -6.66 -26.35 -3.14
C CYS A 275 -7.54 -27.60 -3.04
N ILE A 276 -8.29 -27.69 -1.95
CA ILE A 276 -9.44 -28.58 -1.84
C ILE A 276 -10.63 -27.85 -2.47
N ASN A 277 -11.28 -28.48 -3.44
CA ASN A 277 -12.45 -27.92 -4.12
C ASN A 277 -13.73 -28.47 -3.49
N HIS A 278 -14.43 -27.64 -2.73
CA HIS A 278 -15.72 -27.96 -2.13
C HIS A 278 -16.84 -27.71 -3.14
N ALA A 279 -17.24 -28.79 -3.82
CA ALA A 279 -18.38 -28.83 -4.76
C ALA A 279 -18.34 -27.80 -5.90
N GLY A 280 -17.15 -27.33 -6.30
CA GLY A 280 -16.98 -26.31 -7.33
C GLY A 280 -17.30 -24.89 -6.86
N GLU A 281 -17.61 -24.68 -5.58
CA GLU A 281 -18.04 -23.38 -5.04
C GLU A 281 -16.96 -22.69 -4.20
N VAL A 282 -16.21 -23.45 -3.41
CA VAL A 282 -15.19 -22.91 -2.51
C VAL A 282 -13.87 -23.64 -2.70
N ALA A 283 -12.81 -22.88 -2.98
CA ALA A 283 -11.44 -23.36 -2.98
C ALA A 283 -10.80 -23.09 -1.61
N GLU A 284 -10.34 -24.14 -0.93
CA GLU A 284 -9.69 -24.06 0.38
C GLU A 284 -8.19 -24.38 0.27
N TYR A 285 -7.37 -23.50 0.85
CA TYR A 285 -5.92 -23.51 0.77
C TYR A 285 -5.32 -23.62 2.16
N MET A 286 -4.28 -24.47 2.30
CA MET A 286 -3.36 -24.47 3.43
C MET A 286 -1.94 -24.59 2.90
N LEU A 287 -1.20 -23.49 2.90
CA LEU A 287 0.14 -23.41 2.31
C LEU A 287 1.18 -23.17 3.40
N VAL A 288 2.29 -23.88 3.36
CA VAL A 288 3.47 -23.61 4.18
C VAL A 288 4.32 -22.56 3.47
N LEU A 289 4.66 -21.47 4.17
CA LEU A 289 5.53 -20.42 3.67
C LEU A 289 6.97 -20.67 4.11
N SER A 290 7.90 -20.59 3.17
CA SER A 290 9.35 -20.66 3.40
C SER A 290 10.05 -19.46 2.76
N LEU A 291 11.26 -19.11 3.20
CA LEU A 291 11.98 -17.97 2.64
C LEU A 291 12.50 -18.29 1.22
N ASN A 292 12.12 -17.46 0.25
CA ASN A 292 12.77 -17.47 -1.06
C ASN A 292 14.05 -16.60 -1.07
N GLU A 293 14.68 -16.43 -2.22
CA GLU A 293 15.89 -15.61 -2.36
C GLU A 293 15.67 -14.15 -1.95
N LEU A 294 14.52 -13.56 -2.31
CA LEU A 294 14.16 -12.19 -1.93
C LEU A 294 14.01 -12.07 -0.41
N GLY A 295 13.31 -13.01 0.25
CA GLY A 295 13.14 -13.01 1.70
C GLY A 295 14.47 -13.07 2.45
N ASN A 296 15.35 -13.99 2.07
CA ASN A 296 16.69 -14.12 2.65
C ASN A 296 17.54 -12.86 2.42
N SER A 297 17.51 -12.32 1.20
CA SER A 297 18.26 -11.12 0.84
C SER A 297 17.74 -9.88 1.58
N PHE A 298 16.42 -9.75 1.72
CA PHE A 298 15.80 -8.65 2.44
C PHE A 298 16.22 -8.61 3.91
N LEU A 299 16.22 -9.73 4.62
CA LEU A 299 16.69 -9.78 6.01
C LEU A 299 18.15 -9.32 6.14
N THR A 300 19.01 -9.76 5.21
CA THR A 300 20.42 -9.38 5.15
C THR A 300 20.60 -7.87 4.88
N VAL A 301 19.93 -7.35 3.86
CA VAL A 301 19.98 -5.92 3.52
C VAL A 301 19.39 -5.08 4.65
N ASN A 302 18.28 -5.50 5.24
CA ASN A 302 17.64 -4.81 6.35
C ASN A 302 18.58 -4.72 7.57
N GLN A 303 19.31 -5.79 7.89
CA GLN A 303 20.33 -5.75 8.94
C GLN A 303 21.46 -4.77 8.57
N PHE A 304 21.90 -4.76 7.31
CA PHE A 304 22.96 -3.88 6.83
C PHE A 304 22.58 -2.39 6.91
N VAL A 305 21.37 -2.00 6.49
CA VAL A 305 20.95 -0.59 6.43
C VAL A 305 20.67 0.01 7.81
N ASN A 306 20.39 -0.82 8.83
CA ASN A 306 20.16 -0.36 10.21
C ASN A 306 21.44 -0.12 11.02
N GLN A 307 22.63 -0.25 10.41
CA GLN A 307 23.91 -0.01 11.07
C GLN A 307 24.52 1.33 10.64
N TYR A 308 25.22 2.00 11.55
CA TYR A 308 25.97 3.23 11.24
C TYR A 308 27.04 2.97 10.16
N ARG A 309 27.19 3.91 9.22
CA ARG A 309 28.13 3.81 8.09
C ARG A 309 29.06 5.03 8.02
N PRO A 310 30.37 4.88 8.29
CA PRO A 310 31.32 6.00 8.28
C PRO A 310 31.60 6.60 6.88
N TYR A 311 31.11 5.99 5.81
CA TYR A 311 31.33 6.44 4.41
C TYR A 311 30.04 6.56 3.60
N ALA A 312 28.88 6.75 4.25
CA ALA A 312 27.59 6.85 3.56
C ALA A 312 27.55 7.94 2.48
N ASP A 313 28.30 9.02 2.67
CA ASP A 313 28.37 10.19 1.78
C ASP A 313 29.43 10.09 0.69
N ALA A 314 30.28 9.06 0.71
CA ALA A 314 31.30 8.88 -0.32
C ALA A 314 30.61 8.58 -1.67
N ARG A 315 30.76 9.50 -2.63
CA ARG A 315 30.20 9.38 -3.98
C ARG A 315 31.29 9.64 -5.03
N PRO A 316 31.42 8.80 -6.07
CA PRO A 316 32.32 9.09 -7.18
C PRO A 316 31.82 10.34 -7.91
N LYS A 317 32.73 11.27 -8.23
CA LYS A 317 32.43 12.43 -9.09
C LYS A 317 32.85 12.09 -10.51
N SER A 318 31.97 12.24 -11.49
CA SER A 318 32.39 12.10 -12.89
C SER A 318 33.34 13.26 -13.26
N LYS A 319 34.31 12.98 -14.13
CA LYS A 319 35.15 13.98 -14.78
C LYS A 319 34.64 14.17 -16.22
N ASP A 320 33.39 14.56 -16.36
CA ASP A 320 32.90 15.00 -17.67
C ASP A 320 33.28 16.48 -17.82
N ILE A 321 34.20 16.75 -18.77
CA ILE A 321 34.67 18.08 -19.19
C ILE A 321 33.74 18.63 -20.26
#